data_AF-A0A354GQQ4-F1
#
_entry.id   AF-A0A354GQQ4-F1
#
_cell.length_a   1.000
_cell.length_b   1.000
_cell.length_c   1.000
_cell.angle_alpha   90.00
_cell.angle_beta   90.00
_cell.angle_gamma   90.00
#
_symmetry.space_group_name_H-M   'P 1'
#
loop_
_entity.id
_entity.type
_entity.pdbx_description
1 polymer ?
#
loop_
_entity_poly.entity_id
_entity_poly.type
_entity_poly.pdbx_seq_one_letter_code
_entity_poly.pdbx_strand_id
1 'polypeptide(L)'
;MRDQQVQTKAVVSVAEMARMCSLSRARFYQLMKAGTFPQPDYDPQTGRPFYTEELQRHCLEVRRRNCGVDGRPVLFYARGNRPPVQVKPTRPTTAHPTRAKLPKADDHADLLDGLAALGLTSATALQVGAALRVLYPSGVGGVDGGDVLRAVFLNLKRQNTGDNVGR
;
A
#
# COMPACT_ATOMS: atom_id res chain seq x y z
N MET A 1 29.91 12.17 19.87
CA MET A 1 29.18 12.37 18.60
C MET A 1 30.15 12.03 17.49
N ARG A 2 29.87 11.08 16.59
CA ARG A 2 30.85 10.72 15.55
C ARG A 2 30.79 11.77 14.45
N ASP A 3 31.89 12.49 14.25
CA ASP A 3 32.15 13.20 12.99
C ASP A 3 32.26 12.15 11.89
N GLN A 4 31.11 11.81 11.28
CA GLN A 4 31.11 11.13 10.00
C GLN A 4 31.72 12.11 9.00
N GLN A 5 32.99 11.90 8.63
CA GLN A 5 33.56 12.46 7.42
C GLN A 5 32.63 12.10 6.27
N VAL A 6 31.81 13.06 5.84
CA VAL A 6 30.79 12.76 4.84
C VAL A 6 31.44 12.79 3.48
N GLN A 7 31.79 11.62 2.97
CA GLN A 7 32.20 11.47 1.58
C GLN A 7 30.99 11.72 0.67
N THR A 8 31.00 12.83 -0.04
CA THR A 8 30.10 13.09 -1.16
C THR A 8 30.59 12.33 -2.40
N LYS A 9 29.67 12.03 -3.31
CA LYS A 9 29.97 11.44 -4.62
C LYS A 9 29.57 12.42 -5.71
N ALA A 10 30.07 12.23 -6.93
CA ALA A 10 29.70 13.07 -8.07
C ALA A 10 28.17 13.15 -8.25
N VAL A 11 27.49 12.00 -8.22
CA VAL A 11 26.03 11.89 -8.27
C VAL A 11 25.57 10.73 -7.38
N VAL A 12 24.45 10.91 -6.68
CA VAL A 12 23.77 9.84 -5.94
C VAL A 12 22.29 9.78 -6.26
N SER A 13 21.71 8.58 -6.17
CA SER A 13 20.26 8.41 -6.24
C SER A 13 19.56 8.88 -4.95
N VAL A 14 18.26 9.14 -5.02
CA VAL A 14 17.43 9.48 -3.84
C VAL A 14 17.55 8.44 -2.72
N ALA A 15 17.60 7.14 -3.07
CA ALA A 15 17.71 6.06 -2.09
C ALA A 15 19.07 6.04 -1.39
N GLU A 16 20.12 6.44 -2.08
CA GLU A 16 21.45 6.58 -1.51
C GLU A 16 21.58 7.85 -0.66
N MET A 17 21.04 8.98 -1.11
CA MET A 17 20.96 10.21 -0.31
C MET A 17 20.23 9.97 1.02
N ALA A 18 19.10 9.24 1.00
CA ALA A 18 18.39 8.86 2.21
C ALA A 18 19.26 8.04 3.18
N ARG A 19 20.10 7.12 2.67
CA ARG A 19 21.05 6.34 3.48
C ARG A 19 22.15 7.22 4.07
N MET A 20 22.70 8.15 3.29
CA MET A 20 23.70 9.12 3.77
C MET A 20 23.14 9.98 4.93
N CYS A 21 21.87 10.39 4.86
CA CYS A 21 21.20 11.09 5.96
C CYS A 21 20.74 10.18 7.12
N SER A 22 21.03 8.87 7.06
CA SER A 22 20.58 7.86 8.04
C SER A 22 19.06 7.74 8.18
N LEU A 23 18.30 8.03 7.11
CA LEU A 23 16.85 8.00 7.07
C LEU A 23 16.34 6.80 6.28
N SER A 24 15.09 6.39 6.53
CA SER A 24 14.41 5.50 5.59
C SER A 24 14.04 6.29 4.33
N ARG A 25 13.98 5.61 3.18
CA ARG A 25 13.57 6.24 1.91
C ARG A 25 12.21 6.91 2.01
N ALA A 26 11.26 6.26 2.70
CA ALA A 26 9.92 6.81 2.93
C ALA A 26 9.95 8.10 3.76
N ARG A 27 10.73 8.13 4.86
CA ARG A 27 10.86 9.32 5.69
C ARG A 27 11.53 10.47 4.95
N PHE A 28 12.53 10.16 4.12
CA PHE A 28 13.20 11.16 3.29
C PHE A 28 12.21 11.83 2.33
N TYR A 29 11.37 11.07 1.62
CA TYR A 29 10.33 11.65 0.76
C TYR A 29 9.32 12.52 1.50
N GLN A 30 8.88 12.11 2.69
CA GLN A 30 7.97 12.92 3.51
C GLN A 30 8.57 14.29 3.84
N LEU A 31 9.85 14.31 4.24
CA LEU A 31 10.54 15.53 4.60
C LEU A 31 10.87 16.40 3.38
N MET A 32 11.17 15.78 2.24
CA MET A 32 11.33 16.48 0.96
C MET A 32 10.01 17.12 0.52
N LYS A 33 8.87 16.42 0.65
CA LYS A 33 7.53 16.96 0.38
C LYS A 33 7.16 18.09 1.36
N ALA A 34 7.64 18.02 2.59
CA ALA A 34 7.44 19.07 3.60
C ALA A 34 8.35 20.30 3.40
N GLY A 35 9.30 20.25 2.45
CA GLY A 35 10.24 21.34 2.19
C GLY A 35 11.46 21.36 3.12
N THR A 36 11.67 20.32 3.93
CA THR A 36 12.85 20.22 4.81
C THR A 36 14.13 19.95 4.03
N PHE A 37 14.05 19.10 3.00
CA PHE A 37 15.17 18.77 2.12
C PHE A 37 14.97 19.40 0.74
N PRO A 38 16.06 19.75 0.03
CA PRO A 38 15.97 20.22 -1.34
C PRO A 38 15.40 19.14 -2.27
N GLN A 39 14.79 19.55 -3.38
CA GLN A 39 14.33 18.63 -4.42
C GLN A 39 15.54 18.07 -5.20
N PRO A 40 15.45 16.84 -5.73
CA PRO A 40 16.46 16.29 -6.62
C PRO A 40 16.38 16.95 -7.99
N ASP A 41 17.51 16.95 -8.69
CA ASP A 41 17.56 17.22 -10.12
C ASP A 41 17.09 15.99 -10.88
N TYR A 42 16.63 16.19 -12.11
CA TYR A 42 16.16 15.12 -12.98
C TYR A 42 17.07 14.98 -14.18
N ASP A 43 17.48 13.75 -14.46
CA ASP A 43 18.27 13.46 -15.64
C ASP A 43 17.39 13.68 -16.89
N PRO A 44 17.77 14.59 -17.82
CA PRO A 44 16.97 14.89 -18.99
C PRO A 44 16.77 13.69 -19.92
N GLN A 45 17.66 12.69 -19.88
CA GLN A 45 17.55 11.50 -20.73
C GLN A 45 16.67 10.41 -20.11
N THR A 46 16.81 10.15 -18.81
CA THR A 46 16.13 9.03 -18.14
C THR A 46 14.95 9.42 -17.28
N GLY A 47 14.79 10.72 -16.98
CA GLY A 47 13.79 11.23 -16.04
C GLY A 47 14.04 10.79 -14.59
N ARG A 48 15.21 10.21 -14.28
CA ARG A 48 15.50 9.69 -12.95
C ARG A 48 15.95 10.83 -12.02
N PRO A 49 15.42 10.89 -10.78
CA PRO A 49 15.85 11.88 -9.81
C PRO A 49 17.23 11.53 -9.24
N PHE A 50 18.12 12.52 -9.21
CA PHE A 50 19.48 12.40 -8.70
C PHE A 50 19.88 13.64 -7.87
N TYR A 51 20.92 13.48 -7.06
CA TYR A 51 21.50 14.55 -6.26
C TYR A 51 22.96 14.77 -6.68
N THR A 52 23.28 15.98 -7.13
CA THR A 52 24.65 16.43 -7.36
C THR A 52 25.42 16.56 -6.06
N GLU A 53 26.73 16.71 -6.15
CA GLU A 53 27.60 16.88 -4.97
C GLU A 53 27.16 18.06 -4.08
N GLU A 54 26.74 19.17 -4.68
CA GLU A 54 26.28 20.35 -3.96
C GLU A 54 24.98 20.09 -3.19
N LEU A 55 23.98 19.51 -3.86
CA LEU A 55 22.72 19.15 -3.20
C LEU A 55 22.91 18.10 -2.10
N GLN A 56 23.87 17.18 -2.27
CA GLN A 56 24.25 16.26 -1.21
C GLN A 56 24.74 17.01 0.04
N ARG A 57 25.66 17.99 -0.12
CA ARG A 57 26.15 18.81 1.01
C ARG A 57 25.00 19.51 1.73
N HIS A 58 24.06 20.10 1.00
CA HIS A 58 22.88 20.76 1.59
C HIS A 58 22.03 19.79 2.42
N CYS A 59 21.74 18.59 1.88
CA CYS A 59 21.00 17.57 2.62
C CYS A 59 21.71 17.15 3.91
N LEU A 60 23.03 17.03 3.85
CA LEU A 60 23.85 16.65 4.99
C LEU A 60 23.93 17.77 6.03
N GLU A 61 23.97 19.03 5.59
CA GLU A 61 23.87 20.19 6.49
C GLU A 61 22.54 20.24 7.21
N VAL A 62 21.42 20.01 6.51
CA VAL A 62 20.08 19.92 7.13
C VAL A 62 20.09 18.86 8.23
N ARG A 63 20.71 17.71 7.96
CA ARG A 63 20.84 16.62 8.93
C ARG A 63 21.73 16.97 10.12
N ARG A 64 22.80 17.74 9.89
CA ARG A 64 23.76 18.19 10.91
C ARG A 64 23.18 19.27 11.81
N ARG A 65 22.48 20.24 11.23
CA ARG A 65 21.91 21.40 11.94
C ARG A 65 20.56 21.10 12.57
N ASN A 66 19.93 19.98 12.23
CA ASN A 66 18.54 19.68 12.58
C ASN A 66 17.59 20.84 12.17
N CYS A 67 17.86 21.45 11.03
CA CYS A 67 17.13 22.60 10.50
C CYS A 67 16.94 22.40 9.00
N GLY A 68 15.70 22.48 8.52
CA GLY A 68 15.39 22.33 7.11
C GLY A 68 15.92 23.50 6.28
N VAL A 69 15.91 23.33 4.95
CA VAL A 69 16.21 24.45 4.03
C VAL A 69 15.21 25.61 4.15
N ASP A 70 14.04 25.34 4.73
CA ASP A 70 13.01 26.32 5.09
C ASP A 70 13.28 27.06 6.41
N GLY A 71 14.39 26.76 7.09
CA GLY A 71 14.76 27.37 8.37
C GLY A 71 13.98 26.83 9.57
N ARG A 72 13.11 25.82 9.38
CA ARG A 72 12.34 25.22 10.47
C ARG A 72 13.13 24.11 11.16
N PRO A 73 13.10 24.03 12.49
CA PRO A 73 13.79 22.97 13.21
C PRO A 73 13.11 21.61 12.95
N VAL A 74 13.92 20.57 12.72
CA VAL A 74 13.48 19.20 12.46
C VAL A 74 14.19 18.23 13.38
N LEU A 75 13.40 17.55 14.21
CA LEU A 75 13.90 16.49 15.09
C LEU A 75 14.11 15.20 14.30
N PHE A 76 15.37 14.88 14.05
CA PHE A 76 15.77 13.60 13.50
C PHE A 76 16.09 12.63 14.63
N TYR A 77 15.07 11.94 15.13
CA TYR A 77 15.24 10.91 16.13
C TYR A 77 16.32 9.91 15.68
N ALA A 78 17.29 9.66 16.56
CA ALA A 78 18.20 8.54 16.35
C ALA A 78 17.33 7.30 16.12
N ARG A 79 17.69 6.49 15.13
CA ARG A 79 17.20 5.11 15.14
C ARG A 79 17.68 4.59 16.48
N GLY A 80 16.77 4.41 17.43
CA GLY A 80 17.09 3.78 18.71
C GLY A 80 17.93 2.56 18.37
N ASN A 81 18.95 2.31 19.18
CA ASN A 81 19.95 1.25 19.05
C ASN A 81 19.27 -0.14 19.13
N ARG A 82 18.22 -0.36 18.33
CA ARG A 82 17.68 -1.66 18.02
C ARG A 82 18.88 -2.33 17.37
N PRO A 83 19.40 -3.41 17.97
CA PRO A 83 20.40 -4.20 17.30
C PRO A 83 19.88 -4.45 15.88
N PRO A 84 20.75 -4.50 14.85
CA PRO A 84 20.31 -4.98 13.55
C PRO A 84 19.53 -6.25 13.87
N VAL A 85 18.23 -6.23 13.62
CA VAL A 85 17.43 -7.44 13.75
C VAL A 85 18.18 -8.36 12.82
N GLN A 86 18.92 -9.32 13.40
CA GLN A 86 19.65 -10.29 12.62
C GLN A 86 18.58 -10.77 11.65
N VAL A 87 18.79 -10.48 10.37
CA VAL A 87 17.95 -11.07 9.35
C VAL A 87 18.31 -12.53 9.53
N LYS A 88 17.55 -13.24 10.36
CA LYS A 88 17.69 -14.66 10.56
C LYS A 88 17.79 -15.17 9.12
N PRO A 89 18.86 -15.92 8.75
CA PRO A 89 18.89 -16.53 7.43
C PRO A 89 17.51 -17.15 7.27
N THR A 90 16.79 -16.71 6.23
CA THR A 90 15.41 -17.09 6.01
C THR A 90 15.44 -18.61 6.04
N ARG A 91 15.07 -19.20 7.18
CA ARG A 91 14.84 -20.62 7.28
C ARG A 91 13.92 -20.87 6.09
N PRO A 92 14.22 -21.79 5.16
CA PRO A 92 13.27 -22.11 4.11
C PRO A 92 11.98 -22.37 4.87
N THR A 93 11.06 -21.42 4.76
CA THR A 93 9.80 -21.50 5.45
C THR A 93 9.19 -22.71 4.79
N THR A 94 9.21 -23.85 5.49
CA THR A 94 8.16 -24.83 5.35
C THR A 94 6.91 -24.00 5.22
N ALA A 95 6.33 -24.00 4.02
CA ALA A 95 5.27 -23.11 3.63
C ALA A 95 4.21 -23.21 4.73
N HIS A 96 4.24 -22.29 5.68
CA HIS A 96 3.10 -22.13 6.56
C HIS A 96 2.03 -21.69 5.60
N PRO A 97 0.89 -22.40 5.56
CA PRO A 97 -0.18 -22.08 4.64
C PRO A 97 -0.38 -20.59 4.78
N THR A 98 -0.19 -19.88 3.67
CA THR A 98 -0.53 -18.48 3.53
C THR A 98 -1.78 -18.30 4.34
N ARG A 99 -1.71 -17.52 5.44
CA ARG A 99 -2.90 -17.11 6.18
C ARG A 99 -3.83 -16.69 5.09
N ALA A 100 -4.88 -17.51 4.87
CA ALA A 100 -5.74 -17.36 3.73
C ALA A 100 -6.10 -15.89 3.74
N LYS A 101 -5.67 -15.21 2.69
CA LYS A 101 -6.06 -13.84 2.40
C LYS A 101 -7.55 -13.88 2.67
N LEU A 102 -8.03 -13.24 3.75
CA LEU A 102 -9.46 -13.07 3.88
C LEU A 102 -9.85 -12.48 2.53
N PRO A 103 -10.73 -13.14 1.75
CA PRO A 103 -11.09 -12.64 0.44
C PRO A 103 -11.50 -11.19 0.65
N LYS A 104 -10.82 -10.33 -0.12
CA LYS A 104 -11.04 -8.90 -0.11
C LYS A 104 -12.54 -8.68 -0.18
N ALA A 105 -13.05 -7.78 0.65
CA ALA A 105 -14.42 -7.32 0.60
C ALA A 105 -14.71 -6.46 -0.66
N ASP A 106 -14.16 -6.84 -1.82
CA ASP A 106 -14.35 -6.21 -3.13
C ASP A 106 -14.95 -7.19 -4.17
N ASP A 107 -15.12 -8.48 -3.86
CA ASP A 107 -15.45 -9.51 -4.87
C ASP A 107 -16.94 -9.53 -5.32
N HIS A 108 -17.77 -8.59 -4.87
CA HIS A 108 -19.22 -8.60 -5.19
C HIS A 108 -19.75 -7.27 -5.73
N ALA A 109 -18.90 -6.26 -5.99
CA ALA A 109 -19.36 -4.97 -6.52
C ALA A 109 -20.07 -5.15 -7.88
N ASP A 110 -19.45 -5.87 -8.81
CA ASP A 110 -20.02 -6.13 -10.14
C ASP A 110 -21.34 -6.94 -10.07
N LEU A 111 -21.45 -7.85 -9.11
CA LEU A 111 -22.68 -8.63 -8.88
C LEU A 111 -23.77 -7.77 -8.23
N LEU A 112 -23.43 -6.88 -7.31
CA LEU A 112 -24.38 -5.97 -6.69
C LEU A 112 -24.94 -4.97 -7.71
N ASP A 113 -24.08 -4.43 -8.56
CA ASP A 113 -24.48 -3.53 -9.65
C ASP A 113 -25.38 -4.26 -10.66
N GLY A 114 -25.05 -5.50 -11.02
CA GLY A 114 -25.91 -6.35 -11.87
C GLY A 114 -27.27 -6.67 -11.23
N LEU A 115 -27.32 -6.93 -9.92
CA LEU A 115 -28.55 -7.21 -9.19
C LEU A 115 -29.43 -5.96 -9.05
N ALA A 116 -28.81 -4.79 -8.86
CA ALA A 116 -29.51 -3.51 -8.86
C ALA A 116 -30.13 -3.20 -10.23
N ALA A 117 -29.40 -3.45 -11.33
CA ALA A 117 -29.91 -3.30 -12.68
C ALA A 117 -31.09 -4.25 -13.01
N LEU A 118 -31.15 -5.42 -12.34
CA LEU A 118 -32.24 -6.39 -12.46
C LEU A 118 -33.41 -6.13 -11.51
N GLY A 119 -33.36 -5.07 -10.70
CA GLY A 119 -34.46 -4.59 -9.85
C GLY A 119 -34.43 -5.06 -8.38
N LEU A 120 -33.34 -5.66 -7.90
CA LEU A 120 -33.14 -5.98 -6.48
C LEU A 120 -32.24 -4.94 -5.81
N THR A 121 -32.77 -3.75 -5.55
CA THR A 121 -32.02 -2.63 -4.96
C THR A 121 -31.75 -2.78 -3.45
N SER A 122 -32.39 -3.73 -2.77
CA SER A 122 -32.21 -4.01 -1.34
C SER A 122 -31.20 -5.12 -1.04
N ALA A 123 -30.57 -5.71 -2.06
CA ALA A 123 -29.63 -6.82 -1.88
C ALA A 123 -28.32 -6.33 -1.22
N THR A 124 -27.97 -6.94 -0.09
CA THR A 124 -26.71 -6.61 0.62
C THR A 124 -25.58 -7.56 0.22
N ALA A 125 -24.34 -7.08 0.29
CA ALA A 125 -23.14 -7.87 0.01
C ALA A 125 -23.06 -9.18 0.83
N LEU A 126 -23.62 -9.16 2.06
CA LEU A 126 -23.70 -10.34 2.93
C LEU A 126 -24.66 -11.39 2.38
N GLN A 127 -25.82 -10.99 1.85
CA GLN A 127 -26.80 -11.90 1.25
C GLN A 127 -26.28 -12.50 -0.05
N VAL A 128 -25.57 -11.71 -0.87
CA VAL A 128 -24.91 -12.20 -2.09
C VAL A 128 -23.84 -13.24 -1.74
N GLY A 129 -22.99 -12.95 -0.75
CA GLY A 129 -21.97 -13.89 -0.29
C GLY A 129 -22.56 -15.18 0.30
N ALA A 130 -23.70 -15.10 1.00
CA ALA A 130 -24.41 -16.27 1.50
C ALA A 130 -25.01 -17.10 0.36
N ALA A 131 -25.67 -16.46 -0.60
CA ALA A 131 -26.26 -17.12 -1.76
C ALA A 131 -25.20 -17.83 -2.63
N LEU A 132 -24.03 -17.20 -2.83
CA LEU A 132 -22.92 -17.80 -3.57
C LEU A 132 -22.37 -19.04 -2.89
N ARG A 133 -22.28 -19.06 -1.55
CA ARG A 133 -21.83 -20.26 -0.80
C ARG A 133 -22.81 -21.42 -0.90
N VAL A 134 -24.11 -21.13 -1.00
CA VAL A 134 -25.16 -22.15 -1.17
C VAL A 134 -25.19 -22.69 -2.60
N LEU A 135 -25.10 -21.81 -3.59
CA LEU A 135 -25.22 -22.18 -5.01
C LEU A 135 -23.93 -22.75 -5.59
N TYR A 136 -22.77 -22.26 -5.13
CA TYR A 136 -21.45 -22.62 -5.63
C TYR A 136 -20.48 -22.92 -4.48
N PRO A 137 -20.68 -24.04 -3.73
CA PRO A 137 -19.84 -24.41 -2.59
C PRO A 137 -18.37 -24.69 -2.99
N SER A 138 -18.14 -25.05 -4.26
CA SER A 138 -16.81 -25.31 -4.84
C SER A 138 -16.18 -24.07 -5.48
N GLY A 139 -16.85 -22.91 -5.43
CA GLY A 139 -16.45 -21.67 -6.10
C GLY A 139 -17.01 -21.54 -7.53
N VAL A 140 -16.86 -20.34 -8.10
CA VAL A 140 -17.39 -19.95 -9.43
C VAL A 140 -16.35 -20.13 -10.55
N GLY A 141 -15.30 -20.91 -10.31
CA GLY A 141 -14.20 -21.13 -11.26
C GLY A 141 -14.65 -21.94 -12.47
N GLY A 142 -15.07 -21.25 -13.54
CA GLY A 142 -15.48 -21.85 -14.81
C GLY A 142 -16.94 -21.63 -15.21
N VAL A 143 -17.71 -20.84 -14.43
CA VAL A 143 -19.10 -20.48 -14.76
C VAL A 143 -19.12 -19.06 -15.30
N ASP A 144 -19.93 -18.81 -16.34
CA ASP A 144 -20.11 -17.47 -16.89
C ASP A 144 -20.71 -16.51 -15.85
N GLY A 145 -20.21 -15.27 -15.83
CA GLY A 145 -20.63 -14.27 -14.85
C GLY A 145 -22.13 -13.94 -14.93
N GLY A 146 -22.72 -14.02 -16.12
CA GLY A 146 -24.16 -13.81 -16.32
C GLY A 146 -25.02 -14.92 -15.73
N ASP A 147 -24.56 -16.18 -15.82
CA ASP A 147 -25.23 -17.32 -15.22
C ASP A 147 -25.17 -17.28 -13.68
N VAL A 148 -24.02 -16.88 -13.13
CA VAL A 148 -23.85 -16.66 -11.69
C VAL A 148 -24.79 -15.55 -11.21
N LEU A 149 -24.86 -14.42 -11.93
CA LEU A 149 -25.74 -13.31 -11.61
C LEU A 149 -27.22 -13.74 -11.60
N ARG A 150 -27.66 -14.48 -12.63
CA ARG A 150 -29.04 -14.98 -12.75
C ARG A 150 -29.38 -15.96 -11.63
N ALA A 151 -28.48 -16.88 -11.30
CA ALA A 151 -28.69 -17.87 -10.25
C ALA A 151 -28.81 -17.21 -8.87
N VAL A 152 -27.95 -16.24 -8.57
CA VAL A 152 -28.00 -15.45 -7.33
C VAL A 152 -29.29 -14.61 -7.26
N PHE A 153 -29.66 -13.94 -8.34
CA PHE A 153 -30.90 -13.16 -8.43
C PHE A 153 -32.14 -14.02 -8.12
N LEU A 154 -32.24 -15.21 -8.75
CA LEU A 154 -33.37 -16.11 -8.53
C LEU A 154 -33.43 -16.65 -7.10
N ASN A 155 -32.28 -16.93 -6.49
CA ASN A 155 -32.21 -17.40 -5.11
C ASN A 155 -32.64 -16.30 -4.12
N LEU A 156 -32.12 -15.07 -4.30
CA LEU A 156 -32.50 -13.92 -3.46
C LEU A 156 -33.96 -13.51 -3.67
N LYS A 157 -34.48 -13.56 -4.90
CA LYS A 157 -35.90 -13.29 -5.18
C LYS A 157 -36.78 -14.30 -4.46
N ARG A 158 -36.46 -15.60 -4.50
CA ARG A 158 -37.23 -16.65 -3.80
C ARG A 158 -37.22 -16.49 -2.28
N GLN A 159 -36.09 -16.08 -1.69
CA GLN A 159 -35.99 -15.83 -0.26
C GLN A 159 -36.77 -14.57 0.16
N ASN A 160 -36.72 -13.51 -0.64
CA ASN A 160 -37.50 -12.29 -0.39
C ASN A 160 -39.00 -12.44 -0.65
N THR A 161 -39.44 -13.42 -1.43
CA THR A 161 -40.88 -13.74 -1.58
C THR A 161 -41.43 -14.48 -0.34
N GLY A 162 -40.58 -15.10 0.48
CA GLY A 162 -40.98 -15.84 1.68
C GLY A 162 -41.05 -14.99 2.96
N ASP A 163 -40.33 -13.87 3.03
CA ASP A 163 -40.29 -12.97 4.19
C ASP A 163 -40.73 -11.57 3.77
N ASN A 164 -42.04 -11.39 3.59
CA ASN A 164 -42.85 -10.20 3.91
C ASN A 164 -44.21 -10.27 3.20
N VAL A 165 -45.13 -11.08 3.74
CA VAL A 165 -46.54 -10.67 3.83
C VAL A 165 -46.85 -10.48 5.31
N GLY A 166 -46.22 -9.46 5.88
CA GLY A 166 -46.57 -8.92 7.18
C GLY A 166 -47.40 -7.66 6.99
N ARG A 167 -48.69 -7.82 6.69
CA ARG A 167 -49.74 -6.99 7.29
C ARG A 167 -51.03 -7.78 7.39
#